data_AF-A0A944Y953-F1
#
_entry.id   AF-A0A944Y953-F1
#
_cell.length_a   1.000
_cell.length_b   1.000
_cell.length_c   1.000
_cell.angle_alpha   90.00
_cell.angle_beta   90.00
_cell.angle_gamma   90.00
#
_symmetry.space_group_name_H-M   'P 1'
#
loop_
_entity.id
_entity.type
_entity.pdbx_description
1 polymer ?
#
loop_
_entity_poly.entity_id
_entity_poly.type
_entity_poly.pdbx_seq_one_letter_code
_entity_poly.pdbx_strand_id
1 'polypeptide(L)'
;MRISRQQKFWIAGGGSALLMAMLALAYFSGHIQFMNPANALKSGAEPDRFDGLIYIANKGTEGRRWRYLVTETLSNDPSPDIREMAVITLRELGKDVESMKCLRKCLATEEEDIVKKAIEDLLWQWQP
;
A
#
# COMPACT_ATOMS: atom_id res chain seq x y z
N MET A 1 8.13 -37.57 -38.48
CA MET A 1 8.05 -36.08 -38.49
C MET A 1 9.12 -35.54 -37.54
N ARG A 2 10.20 -34.92 -38.05
CA ARG A 2 11.36 -34.49 -37.25
C ARG A 2 11.24 -32.98 -36.99
N ILE A 3 10.74 -32.62 -35.80
CA ILE A 3 10.60 -31.21 -35.37
C ILE A 3 12.01 -30.63 -35.21
N SER A 4 12.29 -29.52 -35.90
CA SER A 4 13.63 -28.91 -35.95
C SER A 4 13.98 -28.24 -34.62
N ARG A 5 15.28 -28.15 -34.30
CA ARG A 5 15.78 -27.52 -33.06
C ARG A 5 15.29 -26.07 -32.86
N GLN A 6 14.97 -25.35 -33.93
CA GLN A 6 14.44 -23.99 -33.85
C GLN A 6 12.97 -23.93 -33.41
N GLN A 7 12.16 -24.93 -33.73
CA GLN A 7 10.76 -25.00 -33.24
C GLN A 7 10.68 -25.24 -31.72
N LYS A 8 11.71 -25.85 -31.11
CA LYS A 8 11.75 -26.04 -29.64
C LYS A 8 11.99 -24.74 -28.87
N PHE A 9 12.70 -23.77 -29.46
CA PHE A 9 12.98 -22.48 -28.80
C PHE A 9 11.75 -21.56 -28.74
N TRP A 10 10.89 -21.60 -29.75
CA TRP A 10 9.64 -20.81 -29.75
C TRP A 10 8.63 -21.29 -28.70
N ILE A 11 8.58 -22.60 -28.44
CA ILE A 11 7.67 -23.18 -27.44
C ILE A 11 8.16 -22.89 -26.01
N ALA A 12 9.48 -22.79 -25.80
CA ALA A 12 10.06 -22.48 -24.50
C ALA A 12 9.96 -20.98 -24.12
N GLY A 13 10.02 -20.06 -25.10
CA GLY A 13 9.95 -18.61 -24.86
C GLY A 13 8.53 -18.03 -24.79
N GLY A 14 7.57 -18.61 -25.51
CA GLY A 14 6.19 -18.10 -25.53
C GLY A 14 5.39 -18.40 -24.25
N GLY A 15 5.67 -19.53 -23.59
CA GLY A 15 4.96 -19.93 -22.38
C GLY A 15 5.26 -19.06 -21.15
N SER A 16 6.49 -18.55 -21.02
CA SER A 16 6.88 -17.71 -19.88
C SER A 16 6.33 -16.30 -19.98
N ALA A 17 6.31 -15.70 -21.18
CA ALA A 17 5.74 -14.35 -21.38
C ALA A 17 4.23 -14.33 -21.11
N LEU A 18 3.50 -15.35 -21.56
CA LEU A 18 2.07 -15.52 -21.27
C LEU A 18 1.82 -15.75 -19.77
N LEU A 19 2.64 -16.55 -19.11
CA LEU A 19 2.57 -16.75 -17.66
C LEU A 19 2.82 -15.45 -16.89
N MET A 20 3.86 -14.69 -17.26
CA MET A 20 4.17 -13.41 -16.63
C MET A 20 3.09 -12.37 -16.89
N ALA A 21 2.50 -12.34 -18.09
CA ALA A 21 1.36 -11.48 -18.40
C ALA A 21 0.13 -11.87 -17.57
N MET A 22 -0.17 -13.16 -17.43
CA MET A 22 -1.28 -13.65 -16.59
C MET A 22 -1.04 -13.37 -15.11
N LEU A 23 0.19 -13.51 -14.62
CA LEU A 23 0.57 -13.15 -13.25
C LEU A 23 0.47 -11.63 -13.03
N ALA A 24 0.91 -10.82 -13.99
CA ALA A 24 0.75 -9.37 -13.94
C ALA A 24 -0.73 -8.97 -13.94
N LEU A 25 -1.55 -9.55 -14.82
CA LEU A 25 -3.00 -9.35 -14.85
C LEU A 25 -3.64 -9.77 -13.53
N ALA A 26 -3.30 -10.95 -12.99
CA ALA A 26 -3.82 -11.43 -11.71
C ALA A 26 -3.34 -10.58 -10.52
N TYR A 27 -2.17 -9.95 -10.61
CA TYR A 27 -1.66 -9.00 -9.62
C TYR A 27 -2.41 -7.67 -9.69
N PHE A 28 -2.49 -7.07 -10.88
CA PHE A 28 -3.23 -5.82 -11.12
C PHE A 28 -4.75 -5.97 -10.91
N SER A 29 -5.30 -7.16 -11.10
CA SER A 29 -6.71 -7.48 -10.84
C SER A 29 -6.97 -8.00 -9.42
N GLY A 30 -5.95 -8.10 -8.57
CA GLY A 30 -6.07 -8.48 -7.16
C GLY A 30 -6.35 -9.95 -6.85
N HIS A 31 -6.21 -10.85 -7.83
CA HIS A 31 -6.43 -12.30 -7.66
C HIS A 31 -5.22 -13.06 -7.07
N ILE A 32 -3.99 -12.56 -7.25
CA ILE A 32 -2.77 -13.12 -6.64
C ILE A 32 -2.00 -11.99 -5.96
N GLN A 33 -1.62 -12.17 -4.70
CA GLN A 33 -0.98 -11.13 -3.89
C GLN A 33 0.30 -11.67 -3.25
N PHE A 34 1.46 -11.26 -3.77
CA PHE A 34 2.77 -11.55 -3.16
C PHE A 34 3.20 -10.48 -2.14
N MET A 35 2.44 -9.40 -2.03
CA MET A 35 2.83 -8.26 -1.22
C MET A 35 2.49 -8.52 0.25
N ASN A 36 3.53 -8.67 1.05
CA ASN A 36 3.42 -8.51 2.50
C ASN A 36 3.53 -7.01 2.80
N PRO A 37 2.45 -6.34 3.27
CA PRO A 37 2.47 -4.90 3.51
C PRO A 37 3.54 -4.49 4.53
N ALA A 38 3.87 -5.36 5.49
CA ALA A 38 4.95 -5.09 6.44
C ALA A 38 6.33 -5.01 5.77
N ASN A 39 6.56 -5.74 4.68
CA ASN A 39 7.81 -5.67 3.94
C ASN A 39 7.80 -4.47 2.98
N ALA A 40 6.67 -4.22 2.32
CA ALA A 40 6.50 -3.09 1.42
C ALA A 40 6.74 -1.75 2.14
N LEU A 41 6.12 -1.56 3.31
CA LEU A 41 6.28 -0.35 4.15
C LEU A 41 7.69 -0.17 4.74
N LYS A 42 8.52 -1.23 4.75
CA LYS A 42 9.93 -1.17 5.18
C LYS A 42 10.89 -0.94 4.01
N SER A 43 10.40 -0.92 2.77
CA SER A 43 11.25 -0.70 1.61
C SER A 43 11.86 0.69 1.63
N GLY A 44 13.13 0.78 1.22
CA GLY A 44 13.77 2.08 0.98
C GLY A 44 13.15 2.83 -0.20
N ALA A 45 12.49 2.13 -1.11
CA ALA A 45 11.81 2.73 -2.25
C ALA A 45 10.44 3.28 -1.84
N GLU A 46 10.21 4.56 -2.09
CA GLU A 46 8.92 5.20 -1.83
C GLU A 46 7.74 4.56 -2.58
N PRO A 47 7.85 4.17 -3.87
CA PRO A 47 6.77 3.50 -4.58
C PRO A 47 6.26 2.22 -3.90
N ASP A 48 7.16 1.41 -3.33
CA ASP A 48 6.77 0.18 -2.63
C ASP A 48 5.96 0.49 -1.36
N ARG A 49 6.32 1.57 -0.65
CA ARG A 49 5.59 2.00 0.55
C ARG A 49 4.20 2.52 0.19
N PHE A 50 4.09 3.27 -0.91
CA PHE A 50 2.81 3.68 -1.49
C PHE A 50 1.93 2.48 -1.81
N ASP A 51 2.47 1.50 -2.55
CA ASP A 51 1.74 0.27 -2.90
C ASP A 51 1.28 -0.49 -1.65
N GLY A 52 2.12 -0.54 -0.62
CA GLY A 52 1.79 -1.14 0.67
C GLY A 52 0.58 -0.48 1.35
N LEU A 53 0.53 0.86 1.37
CA LEU A 53 -0.59 1.63 1.93
C LEU A 53 -1.87 1.47 1.09
N ILE A 54 -1.78 1.62 -0.24
CA ILE A 54 -2.90 1.45 -1.17
C ILE A 54 -3.50 0.05 -1.02
N TYR A 55 -2.66 -0.96 -0.87
CA TYR A 55 -3.11 -2.32 -0.64
C TYR A 55 -3.86 -2.48 0.67
N ILE A 56 -3.34 -1.92 1.79
CA ILE A 56 -4.04 -1.97 3.08
C ILE A 56 -5.40 -1.26 2.95
N ALA A 57 -5.45 -0.09 2.32
CA ALA A 57 -6.67 0.68 2.10
C ALA A 57 -7.70 -0.13 1.30
N ASN A 58 -7.29 -0.76 0.19
CA ASN A 58 -8.14 -1.58 -0.68
C ASN A 58 -8.71 -2.84 0.00
N LYS A 59 -8.15 -3.26 1.14
CA LYS A 59 -8.70 -4.35 1.96
C LYS A 59 -9.84 -3.88 2.85
N GLY A 60 -10.12 -2.59 2.93
CA GLY A 60 -11.20 -2.02 3.73
C GLY A 60 -11.15 -2.48 5.18
N THR A 61 -12.25 -3.06 5.68
CA THR A 61 -12.34 -3.53 7.07
C THR A 61 -11.36 -4.66 7.40
N GLU A 62 -10.99 -5.52 6.44
CA GLU A 62 -9.96 -6.54 6.64
C GLU A 62 -8.57 -5.91 6.80
N GLY A 63 -8.36 -4.74 6.20
CA GLY A 63 -7.14 -3.95 6.29
C GLY A 63 -6.81 -3.50 7.72
N ARG A 64 -7.81 -3.46 8.61
CA ARG A 64 -7.66 -3.04 10.01
C ARG A 64 -6.62 -3.84 10.79
N ARG A 65 -6.37 -5.10 10.40
CA ARG A 65 -5.33 -5.93 11.04
C ARG A 65 -3.92 -5.37 10.88
N TRP A 66 -3.69 -4.50 9.90
CA TRP A 66 -2.42 -3.82 9.65
C TRP A 66 -2.42 -2.35 10.05
N ARG A 67 -3.48 -1.87 10.72
CA ARG A 67 -3.59 -0.47 11.15
C ARG A 67 -2.35 0.01 11.92
N TYR A 68 -1.76 -0.86 12.74
CA TYR A 68 -0.55 -0.54 13.49
C TYR A 68 0.62 -0.14 12.58
N LEU A 69 0.76 -0.77 11.41
CA LEU A 69 1.76 -0.41 10.41
C LEU A 69 1.47 0.97 9.83
N VAL A 70 0.19 1.27 9.53
CA VAL A 70 -0.21 2.57 8.99
C VAL A 70 0.08 3.70 9.99
N THR A 71 -0.20 3.49 11.28
CA THR A 71 0.12 4.47 12.32
C THR A 71 1.63 4.64 12.54
N GLU A 72 2.40 3.56 12.39
CA GLU A 72 3.86 3.59 12.44
C GLU A 72 4.45 4.37 11.25
N THR A 73 3.93 4.14 10.04
CA THR A 73 4.28 4.87 8.82
C THR A 73 3.94 6.36 8.96
N LEU A 74 2.72 6.71 9.40
CA LEU A 74 2.34 8.10 9.65
C LEU A 74 3.28 8.80 10.64
N SER A 75 3.77 8.09 11.66
CA SER A 75 4.61 8.69 12.70
C SER A 75 6.06 8.89 12.28
N ASN A 76 6.58 8.09 11.34
CA ASN A 76 8.03 7.94 11.15
C ASN A 76 8.49 8.01 9.69
N ASP A 77 7.61 7.91 8.69
CA ASP A 77 8.07 7.91 7.30
C ASP A 77 8.71 9.27 6.94
N PRO A 78 9.90 9.29 6.32
CA PRO A 78 10.54 10.54 5.96
C PRO A 78 9.77 11.32 4.88
N SER A 79 8.99 10.63 4.03
CA SER A 79 8.28 11.26 2.93
C SER A 79 6.93 11.83 3.38
N PRO A 80 6.66 13.13 3.20
CA PRO A 80 5.34 13.71 3.49
C PRO A 80 4.23 13.05 2.69
N ASP A 81 4.50 12.69 1.43
CA ASP A 81 3.49 12.10 0.55
C ASP A 81 3.08 10.70 1.05
N ILE A 82 4.03 9.92 1.60
CA ILE A 82 3.74 8.66 2.29
C ILE A 82 2.96 8.87 3.58
N ARG A 83 3.32 9.89 4.39
CA ARG A 83 2.58 10.21 5.61
C ARG A 83 1.15 10.63 5.30
N GLU A 84 0.94 11.46 4.28
CA GLU A 84 -0.40 11.83 3.79
C GLU A 84 -1.19 10.58 3.37
N MET A 85 -0.59 9.69 2.56
CA MET A 85 -1.23 8.45 2.15
C MET A 85 -1.57 7.55 3.34
N ALA A 86 -0.78 7.58 4.42
CA ALA A 86 -1.10 6.87 5.65
C ALA A 86 -2.36 7.44 6.32
N VAL A 87 -2.55 8.77 6.32
CA VAL A 87 -3.80 9.40 6.79
C VAL A 87 -5.00 8.96 5.95
N ILE A 88 -4.86 8.97 4.62
CA ILE A 88 -5.91 8.49 3.70
C ILE A 88 -6.22 7.02 3.99
N THR A 89 -5.20 6.19 4.18
CA THR A 89 -5.39 4.77 4.53
C THR A 89 -6.14 4.61 5.84
N LEU A 90 -5.82 5.39 6.89
CA LEU A 90 -6.56 5.38 8.15
C LEU A 90 -8.04 5.74 7.97
N ARG A 91 -8.35 6.69 7.07
CA ARG A 91 -9.74 7.03 6.72
C ARG A 91 -10.49 5.81 6.22
N GLU A 92 -9.92 5.06 5.28
CA GLU A 92 -10.53 3.84 4.70
C GLU A 92 -10.69 2.71 5.74
N LEU A 93 -9.74 2.59 6.68
CA LEU A 93 -9.86 1.63 7.78
C LEU A 93 -10.94 2.01 8.79
N GLY A 94 -11.33 3.29 8.82
CA GLY A 94 -12.35 3.85 9.70
C GLY A 94 -11.83 4.15 11.11
N LYS A 95 -12.63 4.96 11.82
CA LYS A 95 -12.32 5.53 13.13
C LYS A 95 -12.02 4.47 14.19
N ASP A 96 -10.97 4.70 14.97
CA ASP A 96 -10.69 4.02 16.23
C ASP A 96 -9.90 4.92 17.18
N VAL A 97 -9.85 4.51 18.45
CA VAL A 97 -9.23 5.29 19.53
C VAL A 97 -7.73 5.49 19.33
N GLU A 98 -7.00 4.47 18.86
CA GLU A 98 -5.55 4.56 18.72
C GLU A 98 -5.15 5.38 17.49
N SER A 99 -5.88 5.25 16.36
CA SER A 99 -5.67 6.16 15.22
C SER A 99 -5.95 7.62 15.59
N MET A 100 -7.01 7.89 16.35
CA MET A 100 -7.29 9.26 16.83
C MET A 100 -6.15 9.82 17.69
N LYS A 101 -5.58 9.01 18.58
CA LYS A 101 -4.42 9.42 19.39
C LYS A 101 -3.19 9.66 18.52
N CYS A 102 -2.91 8.77 17.56
CA CYS A 102 -1.80 8.90 16.62
C CYS A 102 -1.93 10.18 15.79
N LEU A 103 -3.09 10.45 15.19
CA LEU A 103 -3.37 11.66 14.41
C LEU A 103 -3.12 12.93 15.24
N ARG A 104 -3.64 13.00 16.47
CA ARG A 104 -3.43 14.16 17.36
C ARG A 104 -1.96 14.35 17.74
N LYS A 105 -1.24 13.25 18.00
CA LYS A 105 0.20 13.30 18.30
C LYS A 105 0.98 13.81 17.09
N CYS A 106 0.69 13.28 15.90
CA CYS A 106 1.39 13.66 14.67
C CYS A 106 1.08 15.12 14.32
N LEU A 107 -0.17 15.58 14.45
CA LEU A 107 -0.52 16.98 14.20
C LEU A 107 0.29 17.98 15.04
N ALA A 108 0.66 17.61 16.27
CA ALA A 108 1.41 18.48 17.16
C ALA A 108 2.89 18.66 16.74
N THR A 109 3.43 17.75 15.94
CA THR A 109 4.85 17.73 15.55
C THR A 109 5.09 17.76 14.05
N GLU A 110 4.05 17.57 13.24
CA GLU A 110 4.15 17.60 11.79
C GLU A 110 4.56 19.00 11.33
N GLU A 111 5.45 19.06 10.35
CA GLU A 111 5.93 20.32 9.78
C GLU A 111 5.24 20.58 8.44
N GLU A 112 4.89 19.52 7.72
CA GLU A 112 4.43 19.54 6.34
C GLU A 112 2.93 19.86 6.24
N ASP A 113 2.60 20.96 5.57
CA ASP A 113 1.24 21.49 5.49
C ASP A 113 0.25 20.53 4.84
N ILE A 114 0.71 19.72 3.87
CA ILE A 114 -0.13 18.72 3.20
C ILE A 114 -0.61 17.65 4.19
N VAL A 115 0.30 17.18 5.05
CA VAL A 115 0.00 16.16 6.06
C VAL A 115 -0.86 16.75 7.17
N LYS A 116 -0.57 17.99 7.62
CA LYS A 116 -1.40 18.70 8.62
C LYS A 116 -2.85 18.78 8.18
N LYS A 117 -3.10 19.28 6.96
CA LYS A 117 -4.46 19.41 6.42
C LYS A 117 -5.16 18.06 6.32
N ALA A 118 -4.47 17.04 5.84
CA ALA A 118 -5.03 15.69 5.78
C ALA A 118 -5.43 15.17 7.17
N ILE A 119 -4.59 15.38 8.19
CA ILE A 119 -4.86 15.00 9.58
C ILE A 119 -6.05 15.79 10.15
N GLU A 120 -6.06 17.11 9.97
CA GLU A 120 -7.14 17.99 10.44
C GLU A 120 -8.49 17.60 9.83
N ASP A 121 -8.53 17.39 8.51
CA ASP A 121 -9.72 16.95 7.79
C ASP A 121 -10.24 15.62 8.32
N LEU A 122 -9.36 14.65 8.56
CA LEU A 122 -9.76 13.35 9.09
C LEU A 122 -10.27 13.46 10.54
N LEU A 123 -9.59 14.22 11.39
CA LEU A 123 -10.02 14.48 12.76
C LEU A 123 -11.37 15.19 12.81
N TRP A 124 -11.64 16.09 11.86
CA TRP A 124 -12.94 16.76 11.70
C TRP A 124 -14.03 15.77 11.28
N GLN A 125 -13.77 14.92 10.28
CA GLN A 125 -14.69 13.87 9.85
C GLN A 125 -15.02 12.86 10.95
N TRP A 126 -14.08 12.62 11.86
CA TRP A 126 -14.23 11.71 12.99
C TRP A 126 -14.71 12.40 14.26
N GLN A 127 -15.27 13.60 14.20
CA GLN A 127 -15.97 14.19 15.33
C GLN A 127 -17.18 13.31 15.74
N PRO A 128 -17.61 13.36 17.02
CA PRO A 128 -18.77 12.61 17.52
C PRO A 128 -20.09 12.99 16.83
#